data_AF-A0A917V2D2-F1
#
_entry.id   AF-A0A917V2D2-F1
#
_cell.length_a   1.000
_cell.length_b   1.000
_cell.length_c   1.000
_cell.angle_alpha   90.00
_cell.angle_beta   90.00
_cell.angle_gamma   90.00
#
_symmetry.space_group_name_H-M   'P 1'
#
loop_
_entity.id
_entity.type
_entity.pdbx_description
1 polymer ?
#
loop_
_entity_poly.entity_id
_entity_poly.type
_entity_poly.pdbx_seq_one_letter_code
_entity_poly.pdbx_strand_id
1 'polypeptide(L)'
;MLAFGSRTRATSKRYSDLDLVVMGDEPLPLAEMAALAEAFDVSDLPFKVDVVSWATMEDGFRAVVSRDAVPVHRPAGVNTQ
;
A
#
# COMPACT_ATOMS: atom_id res chain seq x y z
N MET A 1 -3.37 5.57 -2.80
CA MET A 1 -2.76 4.44 -2.09
C MET A 1 -3.85 3.59 -1.47
N LEU A 2 -3.74 2.27 -1.59
CA LEU A 2 -4.65 1.32 -0.96
C LEU A 2 -3.86 0.47 0.05
N ALA A 3 -4.47 0.11 1.17
CA ALA A 3 -3.96 -0.93 2.05
C ALA A 3 -4.56 -2.28 1.63
N PHE A 4 -3.81 -3.37 1.75
CA PHE A 4 -4.30 -4.72 1.50
C PHE A 4 -3.70 -5.71 2.51
N GLY A 5 -3.94 -7.01 2.31
CA GLY A 5 -3.30 -8.05 3.09
C GLY A 5 -3.98 -8.35 4.43
N SER A 6 -3.20 -8.81 5.39
CA SER A 6 -3.75 -9.42 6.62
C SER A 6 -4.50 -8.44 7.51
N ARG A 7 -4.23 -7.13 7.39
CA ARG A 7 -4.85 -6.05 8.16
C ARG A 7 -6.17 -5.54 7.59
N THR A 8 -6.40 -5.67 6.28
CA THR A 8 -7.71 -5.35 5.70
C THR A 8 -8.69 -6.51 5.84
N ARG A 9 -8.18 -7.73 6.07
CA ARG A 9 -8.97 -8.90 6.39
C ARG A 9 -9.16 -8.99 7.91
N ALA A 10 -10.33 -9.43 8.37
CA ALA A 10 -10.69 -9.52 9.80
C ALA A 10 -9.89 -10.56 10.62
N THR A 11 -8.69 -10.92 10.18
CA THR A 11 -7.84 -11.99 10.71
C THR A 11 -6.45 -11.49 11.16
N SER A 12 -6.24 -10.18 11.28
CA SER A 12 -4.92 -9.63 11.57
C SER A 12 -4.45 -10.00 12.98
N LYS A 13 -3.20 -10.47 13.09
CA LYS A 13 -2.54 -10.62 14.39
C LYS A 13 -2.02 -9.25 14.83
N ARG A 14 -1.84 -9.06 16.15
CA ARG A 14 -1.41 -7.76 16.73
C ARG A 14 -0.09 -7.23 16.13
N TYR A 15 0.79 -8.11 15.67
CA TYR A 15 2.11 -7.79 15.08
C TYR A 15 2.18 -8.03 13.57
N SER A 16 1.04 -8.11 12.87
CA SER A 16 1.05 -8.25 11.42
C SER A 16 1.58 -6.99 10.75
N ASP A 17 2.30 -7.13 9.64
CA ASP A 17 2.73 -5.99 8.84
C ASP A 17 1.54 -5.31 8.14
N LEU A 18 1.72 -4.07 7.69
CA LEU A 18 0.76 -3.32 6.88
C LEU A 18 1.23 -3.29 5.43
N ASP A 19 0.49 -3.95 4.54
CA ASP A 19 0.77 -3.94 3.11
C ASP A 19 0.09 -2.73 2.44
N LEU A 20 0.88 -1.87 1.81
CA LEU A 20 0.42 -0.69 1.09
C LEU A 20 0.77 -0.81 -0.40
N VAL A 21 -0.19 -0.52 -1.26
CA VAL A 21 0.04 -0.39 -2.70
C VAL A 21 -0.10 1.06 -3.16
N VAL A 22 0.93 1.53 -3.85
CA VAL A 22 0.90 2.80 -4.58
C VAL A 22 0.31 2.55 -5.96
N MET A 23 -0.79 3.24 -6.24
CA MET A 23 -1.46 3.18 -7.54
C MET A 23 -0.79 4.16 -8.49
N GLY A 24 -0.56 3.73 -9.73
CA GLY A 24 0.02 4.53 -10.80
C GLY A 24 0.24 3.67 -12.05
N ASP A 25 0.29 4.33 -13.21
CA ASP A 25 0.55 3.66 -14.50
C ASP A 25 2.03 3.32 -14.65
N GLU A 26 2.90 4.17 -14.10
CA GLU A 26 4.35 3.96 -14.05
C GLU A 26 4.80 3.58 -12.64
N PRO A 27 5.85 2.75 -12.51
CA PRO A 27 6.41 2.44 -11.21
C PRO A 27 7.08 3.67 -10.61
N LEU A 28 6.94 3.84 -9.29
CA LEU A 28 7.69 4.85 -8.57
C LEU A 28 9.20 4.64 -8.78
N PRO A 29 9.98 5.73 -8.96
CA PRO A 29 11.42 5.65 -8.98
C PRO A 29 11.95 4.96 -7.71
N LEU A 30 13.02 4.18 -7.85
CA LEU A 30 13.61 3.43 -6.73
C LEU A 30 13.96 4.33 -5.54
N ALA A 31 14.43 5.56 -5.81
CA ALA A 31 14.74 6.54 -4.77
C ALA A 31 13.51 6.95 -3.95
N GLU A 32 12.36 7.13 -4.59
CA GLU A 32 11.10 7.47 -3.91
C GLU A 32 10.56 6.29 -3.11
N MET A 33 10.65 5.07 -3.66
CA MET A 33 10.32 3.84 -2.94
C MET A 33 11.18 3.67 -1.69
N ALA A 34 12.48 3.94 -1.80
CA ALA A 34 13.41 3.87 -0.65
C ALA A 34 13.09 4.93 0.40
N ALA A 35 12.83 6.18 -0.01
CA ALA A 35 12.44 7.25 0.89
C ALA A 35 11.12 6.96 1.63
N LEU A 36 10.14 6.36 0.94
CA LEU A 36 8.89 5.91 1.55
C LEU A 36 9.13 4.81 2.59
N ALA A 37 9.94 3.81 2.26
CA ALA A 37 10.26 2.72 3.17
C ALA A 37 10.98 3.24 4.43
N GLU A 38 11.96 4.13 4.27
CA GLU A 38 12.66 4.78 5.37
C GLU A 38 11.71 5.61 6.24
N ALA A 39 10.84 6.41 5.62
CA ALA A 39 9.88 7.24 6.34
C ALA A 39 8.90 6.42 7.20
N PHE A 40 8.52 5.22 6.75
CA PHE A 40 7.69 4.32 7.55
C PHE A 40 8.49 3.61 8.64
N ASP A 41 9.74 3.25 8.39
CA ASP A 41 10.60 2.57 9.36
C ASP A 41 10.91 3.46 10.58
N VAL A 42 11.10 4.76 10.36
CA VAL A 42 11.34 5.74 11.44
C VAL A 42 10.06 6.32 12.04
N SER A 43 8.89 5.86 11.62
CA SER A 43 7.61 6.37 12.12
C SER A 43 7.20 5.75 13.46
N ASP A 44 6.26 6.38 14.15
CA ASP A 44 5.68 5.86 15.40
C ASP A 44 4.72 4.66 15.19
N LEU A 45 4.69 4.07 13.99
CA LEU A 45 3.85 2.91 13.71
C LEU A 45 4.39 1.68 14.44
N PRO A 46 3.57 0.98 15.24
CA PRO A 46 4.04 -0.16 16.04
C PRO A 46 4.23 -1.45 15.22
N PHE A 47 4.28 -1.35 13.90
CA PHE A 47 4.36 -2.46 12.96
C PHE A 47 5.05 -2.01 11.67
N LYS A 48 5.67 -2.96 10.98
CA LYS A 48 6.34 -2.71 9.69
C LYS A 48 5.30 -2.39 8.61
N VAL A 49 5.68 -1.52 7.69
CA VAL A 49 4.90 -1.18 6.50
C VAL A 49 5.66 -1.67 5.27
N ASP A 50 5.01 -2.52 4.47
CA ASP A 50 5.55 -2.97 3.19
C ASP A 50 4.85 -2.23 2.05
N VAL A 51 5.64 -1.45 1.29
CA VAL A 51 5.15 -0.64 0.16
C VAL A 51 5.51 -1.31 -1.15
N VAL A 52 4.51 -1.46 -2.02
CA VAL A 52 4.64 -2.08 -3.34
C VAL A 52 4.01 -1.19 -4.42
N SER A 53 4.56 -1.28 -5.64
CA SER A 53 4.08 -0.51 -6.79
C SER A 53 3.08 -1.31 -7.61
N TRP A 54 1.90 -0.74 -7.87
CA TRP A 54 0.87 -1.36 -8.71
C TRP A 54 1.36 -1.62 -10.14
N ALA A 55 2.14 -0.71 -10.70
CA ALA A 55 2.65 -0.79 -12.07
C ALA A 55 3.53 -2.03 -12.30
N THR A 56 4.26 -2.49 -11.27
CA THR A 56 5.12 -3.67 -11.34
C THR A 56 4.46 -4.96 -10.86
N MET A 57 3.22 -4.91 -10.38
CA MET A 57 2.50 -6.10 -9.91
C MET A 57 2.07 -7.00 -11.07
N GLU A 58 2.22 -8.31 -10.88
CA GLU A 58 1.63 -9.30 -11.77
C GLU A 58 0.10 -9.29 -11.68
N ASP A 59 -0.58 -9.60 -12.78
CA ASP A 59 -2.04 -9.49 -12.89
C ASP A 59 -2.79 -10.40 -11.90
N GLY A 60 -2.25 -11.58 -11.60
CA GLY A 60 -2.81 -12.46 -10.57
C GLY A 60 -2.82 -11.82 -9.19
N PHE A 61 -1.77 -11.06 -8.86
CA PHE A 61 -1.67 -10.35 -7.59
C PHE A 61 -2.58 -9.10 -7.57
N ARG A 62 -2.65 -8.37 -8.69
CA ARG A 62 -3.59 -7.24 -8.87
C ARG A 62 -5.03 -7.66 -8.60
N ALA A 63 -5.45 -8.84 -9.06
CA ALA A 63 -6.80 -9.35 -8.80
C ALA A 63 -7.07 -9.57 -7.30
N VAL A 64 -6.09 -10.06 -6.55
CA VAL A 64 -6.21 -10.26 -5.09
C VAL A 64 -6.29 -8.91 -4.37
N VAL A 65 -5.41 -7.98 -4.72
CA VAL A 65 -5.39 -6.63 -4.14
C VAL A 65 -6.71 -5.91 -4.44
N SER A 66 -7.17 -5.89 -5.69
CA SER A 66 -8.44 -5.25 -6.07
C SER A 66 -9.66 -5.77 -5.30
N ARG A 67 -9.65 -7.04 -4.89
CA ARG A 67 -10.77 -7.64 -4.16
C ARG A 67 -10.84 -7.18 -2.70
N ASP A 68 -9.69 -7.07 -2.04
CA ASP A 68 -9.61 -6.95 -0.58
C ASP A 68 -8.95 -5.66 -0.09
N ALA A 69 -8.54 -4.78 -1.01
CA ALA A 69 -7.88 -3.54 -0.66
C ALA A 69 -8.85 -2.44 -0.22
N VAL A 70 -8.40 -1.61 0.72
CA VAL A 70 -9.15 -0.49 1.26
C VAL A 70 -8.40 0.81 0.98
N PRO A 71 -9.06 1.87 0.50
CA PRO A 71 -8.39 3.15 0.26
C PRO A 71 -7.94 3.80 1.57
N VAL A 72 -6.65 4.16 1.64
CA VAL A 72 -6.04 4.82 2.83
C VAL A 72 -5.52 6.22 2.55
N HIS A 73 -5.17 6.51 1.29
CA HIS A 73 -4.83 7.85 0.85
C HIS A 73 -5.40 8.08 -0.54
N ARG A 74 -6.28 9.08 -0.65
CA ARG A 74 -6.74 9.61 -1.94
C ARG A 74 -5.97 10.90 -2.21
N PRO A 75 -5.41 11.07 -3.41
CA PRO A 75 -4.83 12.36 -3.77
C PRO A 75 -5.89 13.45 -3.61
N ALA A 76 -5.49 14.59 -3.05
CA ALA A 76 -6.37 15.74 -2.86
C ALA A 76 -6.74 16.32 -4.23
N GLY A 77 -7.80 15.81 -4.84
CA GLY A 77 -8.25 16.26 -6.16
C GLY A 77 -8.92 15.20 -7.02
N VAL A 78 -9.98 14.56 -6.52
CA VAL A 78 -11.08 14.08 -7.38
C VAL A 78 -12.39 14.51 -6.71
N ASN A 79 -12.85 15.71 -7.08
CA ASN A 79 -14.24 16.09 -6.90
C ASN A 79 -15.05 15.31 -7.93
N THR A 80 -15.68 14.21 -7.53
CA THR A 80 -16.82 13.67 -8.27
C THR A 80 -18.09 14.24 -7.64
N GLN A 81 -18.64 15.26 -8.32
CA GLN A 81 -20.06 15.60 -8.22
C GLN A 81 -20.91 14.43 -8.72
#